data_AF-A0A831L338-F1
#
_entry.id   AF-A0A831L338-F1
#
_cell.length_a   1.000
_cell.length_b   1.000
_cell.length_c   1.000
_cell.angle_alpha   90.00
_cell.angle_beta   90.00
_cell.angle_gamma   90.00
#
_symmetry.space_group_name_H-M   'P 1'
#
loop_
_entity.id
_entity.type
_entity.pdbx_description
1 polymer ?
#
loop_
_entity_poly.entity_id
_entity_poly.type
_entity_poly.pdbx_seq_one_letter_code
_entity_poly.pdbx_strand_id
1 'polypeptide(L)'
;MAANKDYDYIISVVEYLSSRHGVQFSISSGDFDLLYAWWEKGVSAQVVKSAIDRVVERRRTRRQPVTSFSQFRYEVNKQHAAWLERGVGGGVVTRPLVDPVQHFMENFPHELETLRPRFEAAAKKRRCGEKVDEDGLRRDVAALFHKDRELNFRVRVFMQNLSPELRLESVEWVYRANFLWNRFHIPDFTLLEEESG
;
A
#
# COMPACT_ATOMS: atom_id res chain seq x y z
N MET A 1 -13.46 8.33 -5.87
CA MET A 1 -12.70 7.05 -5.90
C MET A 1 -11.39 7.21 -5.11
N ALA A 2 -11.50 7.62 -3.84
CA ALA A 2 -10.37 7.91 -2.94
C ALA A 2 -10.17 6.81 -1.89
N ALA A 3 -11.26 6.14 -1.52
CA ALA A 3 -11.41 5.20 -0.40
C ALA A 3 -10.76 3.81 -0.58
N ASN A 4 -9.85 3.62 -1.54
CA ASN A 4 -9.03 2.39 -1.63
C ASN A 4 -7.53 2.67 -1.45
N LYS A 5 -7.05 3.84 -1.87
CA LYS A 5 -5.63 4.23 -1.76
C LYS A 5 -5.26 4.67 -0.35
N ASP A 6 -6.23 5.18 0.40
CA ASP A 6 -6.16 5.54 1.83
C ASP A 6 -5.95 4.32 2.71
N TYR A 7 -6.77 3.28 2.58
CA TYR A 7 -6.63 2.08 3.42
C TYR A 7 -5.36 1.30 3.10
N ASP A 8 -4.94 1.21 1.84
CA ASP A 8 -3.67 0.57 1.46
C ASP A 8 -2.47 1.28 2.09
N TYR A 9 -2.49 2.62 2.09
CA TYR A 9 -1.50 3.42 2.78
C TYR A 9 -1.46 3.12 4.27
N ILE A 10 -2.62 3.19 4.94
CA ILE A 10 -2.78 2.98 6.38
C ILE A 10 -2.29 1.58 6.77
N ILE A 11 -2.74 0.53 6.07
CA ILE A 11 -2.35 -0.86 6.31
C ILE A 11 -0.82 -1.01 6.17
N SER A 12 -0.23 -0.46 5.11
CA SER A 12 1.22 -0.57 4.86
C SER A 12 2.07 0.07 5.97
N VAL A 13 1.57 1.12 6.62
CA VAL A 13 2.25 1.80 7.72
C VAL A 13 2.13 1.00 9.02
N VAL A 14 0.96 0.44 9.28
CA VAL A 14 0.68 -0.40 10.45
C VAL A 14 1.48 -1.70 10.41
N GLU A 15 1.48 -2.38 9.28
CA GLU A 15 2.24 -3.61 9.07
C GLU A 15 3.75 -3.38 9.21
N TYR A 16 4.25 -2.24 8.73
CA TYR A 16 5.65 -1.88 8.89
C TYR A 16 6.05 -1.74 10.36
N LEU A 17 5.24 -1.04 11.17
CA LEU A 17 5.52 -0.85 12.59
C LEU A 17 5.57 -2.19 13.35
N SER A 18 4.61 -3.08 13.07
CA SER A 18 4.53 -4.40 13.69
C SER A 18 5.70 -5.31 13.25
N SER A 19 5.91 -5.45 11.94
CA SER A 19 6.93 -6.36 11.37
C SER A 19 8.37 -5.93 11.67
N ARG A 20 8.67 -4.63 11.55
CA ARG A 20 10.04 -4.12 11.70
C ARG A 20 10.47 -3.95 13.15
N HIS A 21 9.54 -3.57 14.02
CA HIS A 21 9.86 -3.14 15.39
C HIS A 21 9.19 -3.96 16.48
N GLY A 22 8.30 -4.91 16.14
CA GLY A 22 7.56 -5.71 17.10
C GLY A 22 6.61 -4.88 17.96
N VAL A 23 6.24 -3.68 17.52
CA VAL A 23 5.35 -2.77 18.26
C VAL A 23 3.93 -3.05 17.84
N GLN A 24 3.09 -3.42 18.81
CA GLN A 24 1.68 -3.70 18.63
C GLN A 24 0.88 -2.88 19.64
N PHE A 25 -0.06 -2.08 19.16
CA PHE A 25 -1.04 -1.38 19.98
C PHE A 25 -2.36 -1.28 19.21
N SER A 26 -3.46 -1.16 19.95
CA SER A 26 -4.78 -0.92 19.36
C SER A 26 -4.82 0.46 18.72
N ILE A 27 -5.11 0.54 17.43
CA ILE A 27 -5.26 1.80 16.70
C ILE A 27 -6.55 2.47 17.19
N SER A 28 -6.42 3.64 17.82
CA SER A 28 -7.57 4.45 18.23
C SER A 28 -8.20 5.15 17.03
N SER A 29 -9.43 5.66 17.16
CA SER A 29 -10.05 6.51 16.13
C SER A 29 -9.18 7.71 15.77
N GLY A 30 -8.56 8.35 16.78
CA GLY A 30 -7.62 9.46 16.55
C GLY A 30 -6.32 9.06 15.83
N ASP A 31 -5.89 7.80 15.94
CA ASP A 31 -4.76 7.29 15.16
C ASP A 31 -5.15 7.04 13.70
N PHE A 32 -6.37 6.53 13.47
CA PHE A 32 -6.91 6.36 12.13
C PHE A 32 -7.06 7.71 11.42
N ASP A 33 -7.67 8.70 12.07
CA ASP A 33 -7.83 10.07 11.54
C ASP A 33 -6.47 10.69 11.19
N LEU A 34 -5.44 10.44 12.01
CA LEU A 34 -4.09 10.92 11.77
C LEU A 34 -3.45 10.27 10.54
N LEU A 35 -3.56 8.95 10.41
CA LEU A 35 -3.01 8.21 9.28
C LEU A 35 -3.72 8.59 7.98
N TYR A 36 -5.04 8.73 8.03
CA TYR A 36 -5.87 9.22 6.93
C TYR A 36 -5.45 10.65 6.53
N ALA A 37 -5.23 11.54 7.51
CA ALA A 37 -4.78 12.91 7.25
C ALA A 37 -3.37 12.97 6.63
N TRP A 38 -2.49 12.00 6.88
CA TRP A 38 -1.20 11.92 6.19
C TRP A 38 -1.35 11.46 4.74
N TRP A 39 -2.21 10.47 4.52
CA TRP A 39 -2.55 10.03 3.18
C TRP A 39 -3.18 11.15 2.34
N GLU A 40 -4.16 11.86 2.90
CA GLU A 40 -4.86 12.98 2.24
C GLU A 40 -3.88 14.12 1.87
N LYS A 41 -2.84 14.32 2.69
CA LYS A 41 -1.77 15.30 2.43
C LYS A 41 -0.69 14.81 1.44
N GLY A 42 -0.83 13.60 0.89
CA GLY A 42 0.16 13.03 -0.03
C GLY A 42 1.49 12.67 0.64
N VAL A 43 1.53 12.52 1.96
CA VAL A 43 2.77 12.17 2.67
C VAL A 43 3.17 10.76 2.26
N SER A 44 4.31 10.60 1.59
CA SER A 44 4.80 9.29 1.15
C SER A 44 4.90 8.28 2.30
N ALA A 45 4.51 7.03 2.05
CA ALA A 45 4.65 5.95 3.02
C ALA A 45 6.11 5.76 3.46
N GLN A 46 7.09 6.04 2.59
CA GLN A 46 8.52 5.98 2.94
C GLN A 46 8.92 7.04 3.98
N VAL A 47 8.33 8.25 3.90
CA VAL A 47 8.54 9.32 4.88
C VAL A 47 7.99 8.88 6.24
N VAL A 48 6.80 8.28 6.27
CA VAL A 48 6.21 7.77 7.51
C VAL A 48 7.01 6.61 8.10
N LYS A 49 7.44 5.64 7.28
CA LYS A 49 8.28 4.50 7.72
C LYS A 49 9.62 4.98 8.30
N SER A 50 10.26 5.96 7.66
CA SER A 50 11.50 6.57 8.15
C SER A 50 11.30 7.36 9.46
N ALA A 51 10.14 8.01 9.64
CA ALA A 51 9.79 8.68 10.89
C ALA A 51 9.52 7.67 12.02
N ILE A 52 8.87 6.55 11.72
CA ILE A 52 8.66 5.44 12.64
C ILE A 52 10.00 4.94 13.17
N ASP A 53 10.95 4.62 12.29
CA ASP A 53 12.27 4.12 12.69
C ASP A 53 12.96 5.04 13.70
N ARG A 54 12.97 6.36 13.43
CA ARG A 54 13.61 7.34 14.30
C ARG A 54 12.93 7.50 15.66
N VAL A 55 11.61 7.48 15.70
CA VAL A 55 10.86 7.66 16.94
C VAL A 55 10.93 6.41 17.81
N VAL A 56 10.78 5.22 17.20
CA VAL A 56 10.90 3.94 17.92
C VAL A 56 12.28 3.83 18.53
N GLU A 57 13.35 4.08 17.76
CA GLU A 57 14.72 3.98 18.27
C GLU A 57 14.97 4.97 19.41
N ARG A 58 14.54 6.23 19.24
CA ARG A 58 14.64 7.26 20.29
C ARG A 58 13.90 6.86 21.56
N ARG A 59 12.73 6.23 21.45
CA ARG A 59 11.92 5.77 22.58
C ARG A 59 12.50 4.55 23.26
N ARG A 60 13.08 3.61 22.51
CA ARG A 60 13.82 2.46 23.06
C ARG A 60 14.99 2.91 23.94
N THR A 61 15.78 3.88 23.47
CA THR A 61 16.88 4.46 24.27
C THR A 61 16.39 5.09 25.58
N ARG A 62 15.18 5.66 25.58
CA ARG A 62 14.54 6.27 26.75
C ARG A 62 13.68 5.29 27.56
N ARG A 63 13.64 4.00 27.18
CA ARG A 63 12.78 2.95 27.75
C ARG A 63 11.30 3.34 27.84
N GLN A 64 10.82 4.10 26.85
CA GLN A 64 9.42 4.51 26.76
C GLN A 64 8.70 3.65 25.72
N PRO A 65 7.49 3.13 26.02
CA PRO A 65 6.72 2.38 25.04
C PRO A 65 6.17 3.32 23.96
N VAL A 66 5.94 2.74 22.78
CA VAL A 66 5.13 3.36 21.73
C VAL A 66 3.70 2.89 21.93
N THR A 67 2.76 3.81 22.05
CA THR A 67 1.36 3.49 22.40
C THR A 67 0.32 4.09 21.45
N SER A 68 0.73 4.92 20.48
CA SER A 68 -0.17 5.59 19.54
C SER A 68 0.61 6.18 18.37
N PHE A 69 -0.03 6.32 17.21
CA PHE A 69 0.53 6.97 16.03
C PHE A 69 0.75 8.48 16.20
N SER A 70 0.02 9.13 17.11
CA SER A 70 0.22 10.54 17.47
C SER A 70 1.67 10.86 17.85
N GLN A 71 2.40 9.87 18.40
CA GLN A 71 3.79 9.99 18.82
C GLN A 71 4.76 10.16 17.63
N PHE A 72 4.35 9.80 16.41
CA PHE A 72 5.14 9.97 15.19
C PHE A 72 4.87 11.30 14.48
N ARG A 73 3.76 11.99 14.80
CA ARG A 73 3.29 13.20 14.09
C ARG A 73 4.35 14.26 13.86
N TYR A 74 5.13 14.58 14.89
CA TYR A 74 6.18 15.57 14.79
C TYR A 74 7.27 15.16 13.78
N GLU A 75 7.75 13.92 13.86
CA GLU A 75 8.84 13.45 13.00
C GLU A 75 8.38 13.26 11.55
N VAL A 76 7.13 12.80 11.35
CA VAL A 76 6.51 12.72 10.02
C VAL A 76 6.45 14.09 9.37
N ASN A 77 5.90 15.10 10.06
CA ASN A 77 5.81 16.46 9.53
C ASN A 77 7.18 17.06 9.20
N LYS A 78 8.17 16.83 10.07
CA LYS A 78 9.55 17.29 9.86
C LYS A 78 10.19 16.67 8.62
N GLN A 79 10.05 15.36 8.45
CA GLN A 79 10.64 14.67 7.29
C GLN A 79 9.89 14.98 6.00
N HIS A 80 8.58 15.18 6.06
CA HIS A 80 7.78 15.59 4.92
C HIS A 80 8.18 16.99 4.44
N ALA A 81 8.35 17.94 5.36
CA ALA A 81 8.86 19.28 5.04
C ALA A 81 10.26 19.22 4.40
N ALA A 82 11.18 18.45 4.99
CA ALA A 82 12.52 18.26 4.42
C ALA A 82 12.50 17.53 3.07
N TRP A 83 11.54 16.63 2.83
CA TRP A 83 11.34 15.97 1.55
C TRP A 83 10.86 16.95 0.47
N LEU A 84 9.94 17.85 0.81
CA LEU A 84 9.51 18.95 -0.07
C LEU A 84 10.63 19.95 -0.36
N GLU A 85 11.41 20.33 0.66
CA GLU A 85 12.54 21.25 0.52
C GLU A 85 13.67 20.68 -0.35
N ARG A 86 13.89 19.36 -0.30
CA ARG A 86 14.85 18.66 -1.18
C ARG A 86 14.37 18.52 -2.62
N GLY A 87 13.12 18.90 -2.92
CA GLY A 87 12.47 18.83 -4.23
C GLY A 87 12.49 20.11 -5.06
N VAL A 88 13.25 21.14 -4.68
CA VAL A 88 13.42 22.36 -5.51
C VAL A 88 14.90 22.73 -5.61
N GLY A 89 15.56 22.18 -6.64
CA GLY A 89 16.90 22.59 -7.06
C GLY A 89 17.85 21.43 -7.35
N GLY A 90 17.71 20.78 -8.50
CA GLY A 90 18.80 20.02 -9.11
C GLY A 90 18.44 18.64 -9.66
N GLY A 91 18.22 18.57 -10.97
CA GLY A 91 18.52 17.41 -11.78
C GLY A 91 17.53 16.24 -11.68
N VAL A 92 16.67 16.14 -12.69
CA VAL A 92 16.02 14.89 -13.08
C VAL A 92 17.11 13.82 -13.24
N VAL A 93 17.25 12.94 -12.24
CA VAL A 93 17.94 11.67 -12.43
C VAL A 93 16.95 10.77 -13.15
N THR A 94 17.07 10.73 -14.47
CA THR A 94 16.51 9.68 -15.31
C THR A 94 17.10 8.33 -14.87
N ARG A 95 16.53 7.71 -13.84
CA ARG A 95 16.42 6.26 -13.83
C ARG A 95 15.71 5.89 -15.14
N PRO A 96 16.12 4.84 -15.87
CA PRO A 96 15.32 4.39 -16.99
C PRO A 96 13.92 4.14 -16.44
N LEU A 97 12.94 4.88 -16.97
CA LEU A 97 11.52 4.66 -16.74
C LEU A 97 11.21 3.30 -17.35
N VAL A 98 11.52 2.23 -16.61
CA VAL A 98 11.01 0.92 -16.96
C VAL A 98 9.55 0.97 -16.57
N ASP A 99 8.68 1.02 -17.58
CA ASP A 99 7.23 0.97 -17.39
C ASP A 99 6.90 -0.18 -16.40
N PRO A 100 6.35 0.12 -15.20
CA PRO A 100 6.08 -0.89 -14.17
C PRO A 100 5.22 -2.04 -14.69
N VAL A 101 4.30 -1.76 -15.62
CA VAL A 101 3.47 -2.77 -16.27
C VAL A 101 4.30 -3.63 -17.21
N GLN A 102 5.18 -3.02 -18.01
CA GLN A 102 6.08 -3.78 -18.87
C GLN A 102 7.01 -4.68 -18.04
N HIS A 103 7.61 -4.16 -16.97
CA HIS A 103 8.48 -4.92 -16.07
C HIS A 103 7.75 -6.11 -15.44
N PHE A 104 6.51 -5.91 -15.00
CA PHE A 104 5.66 -6.95 -14.46
C PHE A 104 5.33 -8.02 -15.51
N MET A 105 5.05 -7.64 -16.76
CA MET A 105 4.78 -8.62 -17.82
C MET A 105 6.03 -9.43 -18.22
N GLU A 106 7.22 -8.82 -18.17
CA GLU A 106 8.50 -9.50 -18.41
C GLU A 106 8.85 -10.48 -17.28
N ASN A 107 8.46 -10.17 -16.04
CA ASN A 107 8.72 -10.98 -14.84
C ASN A 107 7.41 -11.54 -14.26
N PHE A 108 6.51 -11.96 -15.13
CA PHE A 108 5.15 -12.31 -14.74
C PHE A 108 5.12 -13.54 -13.80
N PRO A 109 4.47 -13.45 -12.63
CA PRO A 109 4.47 -14.53 -11.65
C PRO A 109 3.84 -15.82 -12.20
N HIS A 110 4.53 -16.96 -12.03
CA HIS A 110 4.05 -18.27 -12.48
C HIS A 110 2.71 -18.64 -11.85
N GLU A 111 2.47 -18.22 -10.61
CA GLU A 111 1.22 -18.47 -9.90
C GLU A 111 0.02 -17.73 -10.52
N LEU A 112 0.26 -16.72 -11.37
CA LEU A 112 -0.77 -15.98 -12.09
C LEU A 112 -0.90 -16.41 -13.56
N GLU A 113 -0.15 -17.42 -14.01
CA GLU A 113 0.00 -17.77 -15.42
C GLU A 113 -1.35 -18.00 -16.14
N THR A 114 -2.32 -18.58 -15.43
CA THR A 114 -3.69 -18.78 -15.94
C THR A 114 -4.41 -17.48 -16.30
N LEU A 115 -3.99 -16.36 -15.71
CA LEU A 115 -4.51 -15.01 -15.94
C LEU A 115 -3.63 -14.19 -16.90
N ARG A 116 -2.50 -14.73 -17.38
CA ARG A 116 -1.59 -14.02 -18.31
C ARG A 116 -2.33 -13.40 -19.50
N PRO A 117 -3.24 -14.09 -20.22
CA PRO A 117 -3.95 -13.48 -21.36
C PRO A 117 -4.79 -12.26 -20.97
N ARG A 118 -5.31 -12.25 -19.73
CA ARG A 118 -6.11 -11.15 -19.20
C ARG A 118 -5.23 -9.94 -18.88
N PHE A 119 -4.07 -10.16 -18.27
CA PHE A 119 -3.09 -9.10 -17.98
C PHE A 119 -2.43 -8.55 -19.25
N GLU A 120 -2.16 -9.37 -20.26
CA GLU A 120 -1.69 -8.92 -21.57
C GLU A 120 -2.70 -8.01 -22.25
N ALA A 121 -3.99 -8.38 -22.23
CA ALA A 121 -5.06 -7.54 -22.75
C ALA A 121 -5.16 -6.21 -21.99
N ALA A 122 -5.00 -6.22 -20.67
CA ALA A 122 -4.96 -5.02 -19.83
C ALA A 122 -3.75 -4.12 -20.16
N ALA A 123 -2.56 -4.70 -20.30
CA ALA A 123 -1.34 -3.98 -20.68
C ALA A 123 -1.48 -3.34 -22.07
N LYS A 124 -2.06 -4.06 -23.03
CA LYS A 124 -2.35 -3.55 -24.37
C LYS A 124 -3.33 -2.37 -24.32
N LYS A 125 -4.42 -2.50 -23.57
CA LYS A 125 -5.39 -1.41 -23.37
C LYS A 125 -4.74 -0.16 -22.80
N ARG A 126 -3.92 -0.32 -21.74
CA ARG A 126 -3.17 0.79 -21.14
C ARG A 126 -2.26 1.48 -22.16
N ARG A 127 -1.51 0.72 -22.97
CA ARG A 127 -0.65 1.28 -24.04
C ARG A 127 -1.44 2.04 -25.09
N CYS A 128 -2.68 1.64 -25.37
CA CYS A 128 -3.58 2.35 -26.27
C CYS A 128 -4.30 3.55 -25.62
N GLY A 129 -4.03 3.86 -24.34
CA GLY A 129 -4.76 4.88 -23.58
C GLY A 129 -6.21 4.51 -23.27
N GLU A 130 -6.58 3.24 -23.41
CA GLU A 130 -7.92 2.75 -23.09
C GLU A 130 -8.07 2.48 -21.58
N LYS A 131 -9.28 2.68 -21.07
CA LYS A 131 -9.61 2.37 -19.69
C LYS A 131 -9.43 0.87 -19.41
N VAL A 132 -8.60 0.55 -18.43
CA VAL A 132 -8.41 -0.81 -17.94
C VAL A 132 -9.42 -1.14 -16.84
N ASP A 133 -9.98 -2.34 -16.90
CA ASP A 133 -10.86 -2.89 -15.85
C ASP A 133 -10.00 -3.55 -14.75
N GLU A 134 -9.38 -2.72 -13.91
CA GLU A 134 -8.54 -3.20 -12.81
C GLU A 134 -9.37 -3.95 -11.75
N ASP A 135 -10.59 -3.52 -11.48
CA ASP A 135 -11.49 -4.20 -10.55
C ASP A 135 -11.84 -5.62 -11.03
N GLY A 136 -11.97 -5.81 -12.35
CA GLY A 136 -12.07 -7.13 -12.96
C GLY A 136 -10.82 -7.99 -12.72
N LEU A 137 -9.63 -7.45 -12.97
CA LEU A 137 -8.37 -8.16 -12.71
C LEU A 137 -8.21 -8.53 -11.23
N ARG A 138 -8.55 -7.63 -10.30
CA ARG A 138 -8.54 -7.88 -8.85
C ARG A 138 -9.46 -9.04 -8.48
N ARG A 139 -10.65 -9.10 -9.06
CA ARG A 139 -11.58 -10.23 -8.88
C ARG A 139 -11.02 -11.53 -9.41
N ASP A 140 -10.44 -11.52 -10.61
CA ASP A 140 -9.87 -12.71 -11.24
C ASP A 140 -8.71 -13.28 -10.40
N VAL A 141 -7.82 -12.42 -9.91
CA VAL A 141 -6.72 -12.80 -9.01
C VAL A 141 -7.28 -13.34 -7.70
N ALA A 142 -8.21 -12.65 -7.04
CA ALA A 142 -8.80 -13.13 -5.80
C ALA A 142 -9.50 -14.50 -5.95
N ALA A 143 -10.18 -14.73 -7.08
CA ALA A 143 -10.84 -15.99 -7.40
C ALA A 143 -9.84 -17.13 -7.57
N LEU A 144 -8.68 -16.88 -8.19
CA LEU A 144 -7.62 -17.89 -8.37
C LEU A 144 -7.12 -18.44 -7.02
N PHE A 145 -7.02 -17.58 -6.01
CA PHE A 145 -6.52 -17.95 -4.67
C PHE A 145 -7.61 -18.22 -3.63
N HIS A 146 -8.86 -18.47 -4.03
CA HIS A 146 -9.96 -18.74 -3.09
C HIS A 146 -9.69 -19.93 -2.13
N LYS A 147 -8.90 -20.91 -2.59
CA LYS A 147 -8.48 -22.09 -1.79
C LYS A 147 -7.13 -21.94 -1.10
N ASP A 148 -6.44 -20.80 -1.24
CA ASP A 148 -5.14 -20.57 -0.60
C ASP A 148 -5.31 -20.55 0.93
N ARG A 149 -4.67 -21.52 1.61
CA ARG A 149 -4.82 -21.70 3.06
C ARG A 149 -4.22 -20.54 3.86
N GLU A 150 -3.12 -19.98 3.39
CA GLU A 150 -2.44 -18.88 4.08
C GLU A 150 -3.26 -17.60 3.97
N LEU A 151 -3.71 -17.25 2.77
CA LEU A 151 -4.59 -16.13 2.53
C LEU A 151 -5.86 -16.26 3.37
N ASN A 152 -6.53 -17.42 3.33
CA ASN A 152 -7.75 -17.67 4.09
C ASN A 152 -7.54 -17.55 5.61
N PHE A 153 -6.37 -17.92 6.12
CA PHE A 153 -6.04 -17.73 7.53
C PHE A 153 -5.85 -16.25 7.86
N ARG A 154 -5.04 -15.51 7.08
CA ARG A 154 -4.79 -14.08 7.28
C ARG A 154 -6.06 -13.25 7.23
N VAL A 155 -6.90 -13.51 6.22
CA VAL A 155 -8.20 -12.87 6.04
C VAL A 155 -9.08 -13.09 7.27
N ARG A 156 -9.17 -14.33 7.76
CA ARG A 156 -9.96 -14.66 8.95
C ARG A 156 -9.49 -13.91 10.19
N VAL A 157 -8.18 -13.87 10.43
CA VAL A 157 -7.60 -13.15 11.57
C VAL A 157 -7.90 -11.65 11.45
N PHE A 158 -7.73 -11.07 10.26
CA PHE A 158 -8.07 -9.68 9.99
C PHE A 158 -9.55 -9.39 10.30
N MET A 159 -10.47 -10.17 9.72
CA MET A 159 -11.91 -9.98 9.92
C MET A 159 -12.35 -10.16 11.38
N GLN A 160 -11.72 -11.07 12.12
CA GLN A 160 -12.02 -11.28 13.55
C GLN A 160 -11.59 -10.10 14.42
N ASN A 161 -10.52 -9.40 14.03
CA ASN A 161 -10.01 -8.23 14.73
C ASN A 161 -10.77 -6.94 14.40
N LEU A 162 -11.59 -6.92 13.36
CA LEU A 162 -12.49 -5.81 13.06
C LEU A 162 -13.68 -5.79 14.02
N SER A 163 -14.22 -4.59 14.25
CA SER A 163 -15.49 -4.42 14.95
C SER A 163 -16.61 -5.14 14.17
N PRO A 164 -17.65 -5.69 14.85
CA PRO A 164 -18.70 -6.46 14.19
C PRO A 164 -19.35 -5.75 13.00
N GLU A 165 -19.50 -4.43 13.08
CA GLU A 165 -20.14 -3.58 12.06
C GLU A 165 -19.32 -3.48 10.77
N LEU A 166 -18.01 -3.74 10.85
CA LEU A 166 -17.07 -3.68 9.74
C LEU A 166 -16.77 -5.06 9.14
N ARG A 167 -17.36 -6.14 9.67
CA ARG A 167 -17.20 -7.51 9.16
C ARG A 167 -18.07 -7.76 7.93
N LEU A 168 -17.93 -6.90 6.94
CA LEU A 168 -18.67 -6.97 5.68
C LEU A 168 -17.89 -7.82 4.67
N GLU A 169 -18.62 -8.56 3.84
CA GLU A 169 -18.01 -9.34 2.74
C GLU A 169 -17.22 -8.46 1.77
N SER A 170 -17.67 -7.22 1.56
CA SER A 170 -16.94 -6.22 0.76
C SER A 170 -15.57 -5.88 1.33
N VAL A 171 -15.44 -5.79 2.66
CA VAL A 171 -14.17 -5.50 3.35
C VAL A 171 -13.23 -6.70 3.25
N GLU A 172 -13.77 -7.91 3.43
CA GLU A 172 -13.01 -9.15 3.22
C GLU A 172 -12.44 -9.22 1.81
N TRP A 173 -13.28 -8.92 0.82
CA TRP A 173 -12.91 -8.94 -0.59
C TRP A 173 -11.80 -7.92 -0.91
N VAL A 174 -11.94 -6.67 -0.44
CA VAL A 174 -10.91 -5.63 -0.64
C VAL A 174 -9.59 -6.07 -0.03
N TYR A 175 -9.60 -6.58 1.21
CA TYR A 175 -8.38 -7.07 1.86
C TYR A 175 -7.73 -8.21 1.08
N ARG A 176 -8.51 -9.19 0.62
CA ARG A 176 -8.00 -10.30 -0.21
C ARG A 176 -7.35 -9.81 -1.50
N ALA A 177 -8.06 -8.95 -2.23
CA ALA A 177 -7.57 -8.39 -3.49
C ALA A 177 -6.27 -7.62 -3.26
N ASN A 178 -6.21 -6.74 -2.26
CA ASN A 178 -5.04 -5.91 -1.98
C ASN A 178 -3.86 -6.73 -1.50
N PHE A 179 -4.09 -7.73 -0.65
CA PHE A 179 -3.04 -8.65 -0.21
C PHE A 179 -2.39 -9.37 -1.39
N LEU A 180 -3.19 -9.90 -2.33
CA LEU A 180 -2.68 -10.59 -3.51
C LEU A 180 -1.99 -9.64 -4.48
N TRP A 181 -2.55 -8.44 -4.70
CA TRP A 181 -1.95 -7.40 -5.52
C TRP A 181 -0.55 -7.02 -5.01
N ASN A 182 -0.41 -6.88 -3.70
CA ASN A 182 0.87 -6.57 -3.05
C ASN A 182 1.83 -7.77 -3.04
N ARG A 183 1.34 -8.98 -2.73
CA ARG A 183 2.14 -10.22 -2.71
C ARG A 183 2.82 -10.47 -4.04
N PHE A 184 2.13 -10.20 -5.14
CA PHE A 184 2.63 -10.41 -6.50
C PHE A 184 3.21 -9.15 -7.14
N HIS A 185 3.30 -8.05 -6.39
CA HIS A 185 3.80 -6.76 -6.87
C HIS A 185 3.13 -6.31 -8.19
N ILE A 186 1.82 -6.51 -8.30
CA ILE A 186 1.05 -6.15 -9.49
C ILE A 186 0.97 -4.61 -9.55
N PRO A 187 1.41 -3.98 -10.65
CA PRO A 187 1.36 -2.54 -10.80
C PRO A 187 -0.07 -2.02 -11.00
N ASP A 188 -0.26 -0.73 -10.76
CA ASP A 188 -1.53 -0.04 -11.07
C ASP A 188 -1.61 0.16 -12.59
N PHE A 189 -2.68 -0.34 -13.21
CA PHE A 189 -2.87 -0.25 -14.67
C PHE A 189 -3.58 1.04 -15.09
N THR A 190 -4.04 1.85 -14.12
CA THR A 190 -4.77 3.11 -14.34
C THR A 190 -3.87 4.33 -14.31
N LEU A 191 -2.63 4.21 -13.82
CA LEU A 191 -1.63 5.28 -13.91
C LEU A 191 -1.02 5.32 -15.32
N LEU A 192 -1.48 6.29 -16.11
CA LEU A 192 -0.73 6.80 -17.25
C LEU A 192 0.36 7.71 -16.68
N GLU A 193 1.62 7.46 -17.03
CA GLU A 193 2.68 8.44 -16.75
C GLU A 193 2.30 9.72 -17.51
N GLU A 194 2.04 10.80 -16.78
CA GLU A 194 1.89 12.12 -17.37
C GLU A 194 3.18 12.42 -18.14
N GLU A 195 3.11 12.41 -19.47
CA GLU A 195 4.16 12.93 -20.34
C GLU A 195 4.39 14.39 -19.93
N SER A 196 5.45 14.61 -19.16
CA SER A 196 5.95 15.95 -18.86
C SER A 196 6.62 16.46 -20.14
N GLY A 197 5.83 17.13 -20.97
CA GLY A 197 6.29 17.97 -22.08
C GLY A 197 7.02 19.23 -21.61
#